data_AF-A0A499VDB8-F1
#
_entry.id   AF-A0A499VDB8-F1
#
_cell.length_a   1.000
_cell.length_b   1.000
_cell.length_c   1.000
_cell.angle_alpha   90.00
_cell.angle_beta   90.00
_cell.angle_gamma   90.00
#
_symmetry.space_group_name_H-M   'P 1'
#
loop_
_entity.id
_entity.type
_entity.pdbx_description
1 polymer ?
#
loop_
_entity_poly.entity_id
_entity_poly.type
_entity_poly.pdbx_seq_one_letter_code
_entity_poly.pdbx_strand_id
1 'polypeptide(L)'
;MEAELAARLGGLLVSSLYTAHPADPAEAVRVLQHALARLPEGTIQWAEVATHLASAQYFRDDGDQIERWESARDLLARAAATVDRRAHGEFWARVQTNYGLVLGQRPGGGPADLTLGIEHIQAGLGDRSPERNRVDWAYSLINLGLLLFRRGEPGDLERAERCYRDALGRLRGGLLNEYRTMSPELPHHPQEKSSSTL
;
A
#
# COMPACT_ATOMS: atom_id res chain seq x y z
N MET A 1 -11.32 -5.09 24.32
CA MET A 1 -9.93 -5.39 24.69
C MET A 1 -9.32 -6.53 23.86
N GLU A 2 -9.76 -7.79 23.96
CA GLU A 2 -9.13 -8.90 23.24
C GLU A 2 -9.19 -8.74 21.70
N ALA A 3 -10.36 -8.44 21.14
CA ALA A 3 -10.52 -8.25 19.69
C ALA A 3 -9.69 -7.07 19.15
N GLU A 4 -9.57 -5.99 19.93
CA GLU A 4 -8.77 -4.81 19.57
C GLU A 4 -7.27 -5.11 19.63
N LEU A 5 -6.82 -5.89 20.62
CA LEU A 5 -5.44 -6.34 20.71
C LEU A 5 -5.10 -7.27 19.54
N ALA A 6 -6.00 -8.20 19.19
CA ALA A 6 -5.87 -9.05 18.03
C ALA A 6 -5.82 -8.23 16.72
N ALA A 7 -6.68 -7.22 16.57
CA ALA A 7 -6.65 -6.31 15.42
C ALA A 7 -5.30 -5.59 15.28
N ARG A 8 -4.76 -5.07 16.40
CA ARG A 8 -3.46 -4.38 16.43
C ARG A 8 -2.31 -5.32 16.10
N LEU A 9 -2.27 -6.50 16.73
CA LEU A 9 -1.27 -7.52 16.44
C LEU A 9 -1.33 -7.95 14.97
N GLY A 10 -2.52 -8.23 14.46
CA GLY A 10 -2.74 -8.60 13.07
C GLY A 10 -2.24 -7.54 12.08
N GLY A 11 -2.47 -6.25 12.35
CA GLY A 11 -1.93 -5.16 11.54
C GLY A 11 -0.40 -5.08 11.56
N LEU A 12 0.23 -5.34 12.72
CA LEU A 12 1.69 -5.42 12.82
C LEU A 12 2.25 -6.61 12.05
N LEU A 13 1.63 -7.79 12.17
CA LEU A 13 2.05 -8.98 11.43
C LEU A 13 1.98 -8.74 9.92
N VAL A 14 0.89 -8.15 9.41
CA VAL A 14 0.76 -7.78 7.99
C VAL A 14 1.84 -6.79 7.57
N SER A 15 2.13 -5.78 8.38
CA SER A 15 3.21 -4.82 8.09
C SER A 15 4.57 -5.52 8.00
N SER A 16 4.80 -6.53 8.85
CA SER A 16 6.03 -7.33 8.86
C SER A 16 6.22 -8.14 7.58
N LEU A 17 5.15 -8.52 6.86
CA LEU A 17 5.23 -9.31 5.62
C LEU A 17 6.01 -8.60 4.50
N TYR A 18 6.13 -7.27 4.58
CA TYR A 18 6.87 -6.44 3.63
C TYR A 18 8.33 -6.18 4.03
N THR A 19 8.80 -6.81 5.11
CA THR A 19 10.16 -6.61 5.65
C THR A 19 11.10 -7.75 5.27
N ALA A 20 12.40 -7.59 5.58
CA ALA A 20 13.41 -8.63 5.33
C ALA A 20 13.19 -9.92 6.14
N HIS A 21 12.45 -9.84 7.26
CA HIS A 21 12.13 -10.97 8.13
C HIS A 21 10.61 -11.05 8.29
N PRO A 22 9.90 -11.57 7.28
CA PRO A 22 8.44 -11.61 7.32
C PRO A 22 7.94 -12.52 8.43
N ALA A 23 6.85 -12.11 9.08
CA ALA A 23 6.08 -12.97 9.95
C ALA A 23 5.37 -14.07 9.15
N ASP A 24 4.83 -15.07 9.83
CA ASP A 24 4.01 -16.11 9.19
C ASP A 24 2.66 -15.51 8.70
N PRO A 25 2.35 -15.53 7.39
CA PRO A 25 1.05 -15.08 6.89
C PRO A 25 -0.13 -15.85 7.48
N ALA A 26 0.06 -17.13 7.83
CA ALA A 26 -0.99 -17.95 8.45
C ALA A 26 -1.33 -17.46 9.86
N GLU A 27 -0.33 -17.00 10.62
CA GLU A 27 -0.55 -16.36 11.92
C GLU A 27 -1.35 -15.08 11.79
N ALA A 28 -0.95 -14.20 10.87
CA ALA A 28 -1.68 -12.95 10.60
C ALA A 28 -3.15 -13.23 10.27
N VAL A 29 -3.43 -14.21 9.40
CA VAL A 29 -4.79 -14.63 9.06
C VAL A 29 -5.57 -15.09 10.29
N ARG A 30 -5.02 -16.00 11.12
CA ARG A 30 -5.71 -16.51 12.31
C ARG A 30 -6.06 -15.38 13.28
N VAL A 31 -5.10 -14.49 13.56
CA VAL A 31 -5.27 -13.37 14.48
C VAL A 31 -6.31 -12.37 13.95
N LEU A 32 -6.27 -12.06 12.65
CA LEU A 32 -7.21 -11.13 12.03
C LEU A 32 -8.62 -11.70 11.91
N GLN A 33 -8.77 -13.00 11.62
CA GLN A 33 -10.07 -13.68 11.64
C GLN A 33 -10.70 -13.64 13.04
N HIS A 34 -9.89 -13.87 14.07
CA HIS A 34 -10.34 -13.79 15.46
C HIS A 34 -10.85 -12.39 15.84
N ALA A 35 -10.13 -11.35 15.40
CA ALA A 35 -10.55 -9.96 15.60
C ALA A 35 -11.84 -9.66 14.81
N LEU A 36 -11.88 -10.00 13.52
CA LEU A 36 -12.98 -9.68 12.62
C LEU A 36 -14.30 -10.31 13.09
N ALA A 37 -14.27 -11.53 13.60
CA ALA A 37 -15.46 -12.24 14.11
C ALA A 37 -16.12 -11.56 15.33
N ARG A 38 -15.44 -10.61 15.98
CA ARG A 38 -15.90 -9.91 17.18
C ARG A 38 -16.14 -8.43 16.95
N LEU A 39 -15.78 -7.91 15.76
CA LEU A 39 -16.05 -6.53 15.39
C LEU A 39 -17.39 -6.43 14.67
N PRO A 40 -18.22 -5.42 14.96
CA PRO A 40 -19.46 -5.22 14.21
C PRO A 40 -19.15 -4.87 12.75
N GLU A 41 -19.74 -5.63 11.83
CA GLU A 41 -19.67 -5.32 10.40
C GLU A 41 -20.29 -3.93 10.11
N GLY A 42 -19.74 -3.23 9.13
CA GLY A 42 -20.13 -1.85 8.82
C GLY A 42 -19.44 -0.78 9.68
N THR A 43 -18.54 -1.17 10.59
CA THR A 43 -17.68 -0.22 11.32
C THR A 43 -16.35 0.01 10.61
N ILE A 44 -15.73 1.17 10.86
CA ILE A 44 -14.41 1.49 10.30
C ILE A 44 -13.34 0.51 10.78
N GLN A 45 -13.40 0.09 12.05
CA GLN A 45 -12.49 -0.90 12.63
C GLN A 45 -12.64 -2.27 11.95
N TRP A 46 -13.86 -2.68 11.65
CA TRP A 46 -14.10 -3.90 10.88
C TRP A 46 -13.48 -3.79 9.49
N ALA A 47 -13.66 -2.67 8.79
CA ALA A 47 -13.09 -2.45 7.46
C ALA A 47 -11.55 -2.47 7.46
N GLU A 48 -10.91 -1.92 8.49
CA GLU A 48 -9.45 -1.98 8.68
C GLU A 48 -8.97 -3.43 8.84
N VAL A 49 -9.60 -4.20 9.72
CA VAL A 49 -9.25 -5.62 9.92
C VAL A 49 -9.52 -6.44 8.67
N ALA A 50 -10.64 -6.22 7.98
CA ALA A 50 -10.96 -6.89 6.72
C ALA A 50 -9.90 -6.61 5.64
N THR A 51 -9.44 -5.35 5.55
CA THR A 51 -8.38 -4.95 4.61
C THR A 51 -7.05 -5.63 4.92
N HIS A 52 -6.67 -5.70 6.20
CA HIS A 52 -5.48 -6.44 6.63
C HIS A 52 -5.60 -7.93 6.37
N LEU A 53 -6.77 -8.53 6.62
CA LEU A 53 -7.01 -9.96 6.41
C LEU A 53 -6.88 -10.32 4.94
N ALA A 54 -7.45 -9.51 4.04
CA ALA A 54 -7.28 -9.69 2.60
C ALA A 54 -5.80 -9.60 2.18
N SER A 55 -5.03 -8.67 2.78
CA SER A 55 -3.59 -8.58 2.54
C SER A 55 -2.84 -9.82 3.04
N ALA A 56 -3.17 -10.34 4.23
CA ALA A 56 -2.55 -11.55 4.75
C ALA A 56 -2.86 -12.78 3.89
N GLN A 57 -4.08 -12.89 3.36
CA GLN A 57 -4.48 -13.95 2.43
C GLN A 57 -3.68 -13.90 1.12
N TYR A 58 -3.35 -12.69 0.64
CA TYR A 58 -2.53 -12.51 -0.55
C TYR A 58 -1.10 -13.08 -0.39
N PHE A 59 -0.50 -12.99 0.80
CA PHE A 59 0.84 -13.51 1.07
C PHE A 59 0.90 -15.03 1.34
N ARG A 60 -0.26 -15.69 1.49
CA ARG A 60 -0.30 -17.14 1.72
C ARG A 60 -0.04 -17.92 0.44
N ASP A 61 0.88 -18.87 0.52
CA ASP A 61 1.23 -19.81 -0.56
C ASP A 61 0.54 -21.19 -0.42
N ASP A 62 -0.18 -21.42 0.66
CA ASP A 62 -0.87 -22.67 1.00
C ASP A 62 -2.40 -22.62 0.81
N GLY A 63 -3.00 -23.77 0.51
CA GLY A 63 -4.44 -23.93 0.27
C GLY A 63 -4.88 -23.63 -1.17
N ASP A 64 -6.19 -23.58 -1.43
CA ASP A 64 -6.72 -23.27 -2.77
C ASP A 64 -6.59 -21.78 -3.11
N GLN A 65 -6.01 -21.48 -4.27
CA GLN A 65 -5.70 -20.11 -4.67
C GLN A 65 -6.96 -19.30 -5.03
N ILE A 66 -7.97 -19.96 -5.62
CA ILE A 66 -9.23 -19.32 -6.01
C ILE A 66 -10.02 -18.97 -4.75
N GLU A 67 -10.16 -19.90 -3.79
CA GLU A 67 -10.86 -19.66 -2.54
C GLU A 67 -10.23 -18.49 -1.74
N ARG A 68 -8.88 -18.44 -1.67
CA ARG A 68 -8.18 -17.31 -1.03
C ARG A 68 -8.47 -15.99 -1.74
N TRP A 69 -8.44 -16.00 -3.07
CA TRP A 69 -8.74 -14.81 -3.87
C TRP A 69 -10.18 -14.35 -3.69
N GLU A 70 -11.16 -15.25 -3.71
CA GLU A 70 -12.58 -14.93 -3.51
C GLU A 70 -12.82 -14.34 -2.11
N SER A 71 -12.20 -14.93 -1.09
CA SER A 71 -12.28 -14.42 0.28
C SER A 71 -11.69 -13.01 0.39
N ALA A 72 -10.50 -12.77 -0.17
CA ALA A 72 -9.87 -11.45 -0.14
C ALA A 72 -10.68 -10.40 -0.91
N ARG A 73 -11.22 -10.78 -2.08
CA ARG A 73 -12.10 -9.96 -2.90
C ARG A 73 -13.34 -9.53 -2.13
N ASP A 74 -14.01 -10.47 -1.46
CA ASP A 74 -15.26 -10.21 -0.74
C ASP A 74 -15.04 -9.32 0.49
N LEU A 75 -13.93 -9.52 1.22
CA LEU A 75 -13.53 -8.67 2.32
C LEU A 75 -13.30 -7.22 1.86
N LEU A 76 -12.57 -7.04 0.76
CA LEU A 76 -12.27 -5.71 0.22
C LEU A 76 -13.50 -5.02 -0.38
N ALA A 77 -14.41 -5.77 -1.00
CA ALA A 77 -15.69 -5.24 -1.49
C ALA A 77 -16.55 -4.68 -0.34
N ARG A 78 -16.69 -5.45 0.75
CA ARG A 78 -17.44 -5.04 1.95
C ARG A 78 -16.77 -3.88 2.68
N ALA A 79 -15.45 -3.89 2.78
CA ALA A 79 -14.69 -2.77 3.33
C ALA A 79 -14.91 -1.50 2.48
N ALA A 80 -14.81 -1.60 1.16
CA ALA A 80 -15.02 -0.46 0.26
C ALA A 80 -16.42 0.14 0.36
N ALA A 81 -17.44 -0.69 0.57
CA ALA A 81 -18.82 -0.25 0.79
C ALA A 81 -19.05 0.37 2.18
N THR A 82 -18.23 0.00 3.17
CA THR A 82 -18.33 0.49 4.56
C THR A 82 -17.68 1.87 4.73
N VAL A 83 -16.53 2.10 4.09
CA VAL A 83 -15.75 3.32 4.30
C VAL A 83 -16.41 4.51 3.62
N ASP A 84 -16.87 5.49 4.41
CA ASP A 84 -17.32 6.77 3.88
C ASP A 84 -16.13 7.54 3.28
N ARG A 85 -16.16 7.72 1.95
CA ARG A 85 -15.09 8.38 1.19
C ARG A 85 -14.83 9.82 1.63
N ARG A 86 -15.85 10.55 2.10
CA ARG A 86 -15.69 11.96 2.50
C ARG A 86 -15.02 12.10 3.86
N ALA A 87 -15.37 11.23 4.81
CA ALA A 87 -14.82 11.21 6.15
C ALA A 87 -13.45 10.52 6.21
N HIS A 88 -13.23 9.49 5.39
CA HIS A 88 -12.06 8.60 5.47
C HIS A 88 -11.38 8.38 4.11
N GLY A 89 -11.24 9.43 3.30
CA GLY A 89 -10.74 9.34 1.92
C GLY A 89 -9.39 8.63 1.76
N GLU A 90 -8.42 8.88 2.65
CA GLU A 90 -7.11 8.21 2.58
C GLU A 90 -7.21 6.69 2.79
N PHE A 91 -8.03 6.29 3.77
CA PHE A 91 -8.26 4.88 4.04
C PHE A 91 -9.09 4.23 2.92
N TRP A 92 -10.13 4.90 2.45
CA TRP A 92 -10.91 4.45 1.28
C TRP A 92 -10.00 4.19 0.08
N ALA A 93 -9.08 5.12 -0.23
CA ALA A 93 -8.12 4.96 -1.31
C ALA A 93 -7.16 3.76 -1.11
N ARG A 94 -6.80 3.43 0.14
CA ARG A 94 -6.03 2.22 0.46
C ARG A 94 -6.83 0.97 0.15
N VAL A 95 -8.10 0.92 0.58
CA VAL A 95 -9.00 -0.19 0.29
C VAL A 95 -9.14 -0.38 -1.22
N GLN A 96 -9.38 0.70 -1.98
CA GLN A 96 -9.48 0.65 -3.44
C GLN A 96 -8.20 0.15 -4.10
N THR A 97 -7.03 0.57 -3.61
CA THR A 97 -5.74 0.11 -4.16
C THR A 97 -5.56 -1.39 -3.96
N ASN A 98 -5.82 -1.89 -2.74
CA ASN A 98 -5.72 -3.31 -2.45
C ASN A 98 -6.79 -4.11 -3.20
N TYR A 99 -7.99 -3.58 -3.34
CA TYR A 99 -9.07 -4.24 -4.07
C TYR A 99 -8.72 -4.40 -5.55
N GLY A 100 -8.21 -3.33 -6.18
CA GLY A 100 -7.78 -3.39 -7.56
C GLY A 100 -6.63 -4.38 -7.79
N LEU A 101 -5.67 -4.44 -6.85
CA LEU A 101 -4.59 -5.43 -6.90
C LEU A 101 -5.15 -6.86 -6.84
N VAL A 102 -6.04 -7.15 -5.88
CA VAL A 102 -6.68 -8.48 -5.76
C VAL A 102 -7.43 -8.83 -7.04
N LEU A 103 -8.27 -7.94 -7.59
CA LEU A 103 -8.99 -8.17 -8.84
C LEU A 103 -8.04 -8.55 -9.98
N GLY A 104 -6.99 -7.76 -10.19
CA GLY A 104 -6.00 -8.02 -11.24
C GLY A 104 -5.19 -9.31 -11.04
N GLN A 105 -5.20 -9.90 -9.84
CA GLN A 105 -4.47 -11.14 -9.51
C GLN A 105 -5.35 -12.38 -9.46
N ARG A 106 -6.57 -12.29 -9.99
CA ARG A 106 -7.48 -13.44 -10.13
C ARG A 106 -6.76 -14.64 -10.78
N PRO A 107 -6.73 -15.82 -10.12
CA PRO A 107 -6.18 -17.03 -10.72
C PRO A 107 -6.93 -17.39 -12.00
N GLY A 108 -6.21 -17.54 -13.12
CA GLY A 108 -6.82 -17.73 -14.45
C GLY A 108 -7.61 -16.51 -14.95
N GLY A 109 -7.42 -15.33 -14.37
CA GLY A 109 -8.00 -14.07 -14.82
C GLY A 109 -7.36 -13.53 -16.10
N GLY A 110 -8.05 -12.61 -16.74
CA GLY A 110 -7.66 -12.04 -18.03
C GLY A 110 -7.66 -10.50 -18.07
N PRO A 111 -7.60 -9.91 -19.28
CA PRO A 111 -7.58 -8.46 -19.46
C PRO A 111 -8.76 -7.70 -18.80
N ALA A 112 -9.95 -8.32 -18.73
CA ALA A 112 -11.11 -7.72 -18.06
C ALA A 112 -10.88 -7.53 -16.56
N ASP A 113 -10.32 -8.52 -15.88
CA ASP A 113 -9.99 -8.44 -14.45
C ASP A 113 -8.92 -7.38 -14.18
N LEU A 114 -7.93 -7.27 -15.08
CA LEU A 114 -6.89 -6.24 -15.02
C LEU A 114 -7.48 -4.84 -15.21
N THR A 115 -8.41 -4.67 -16.15
CA THR A 115 -9.11 -3.39 -16.38
C THR A 115 -9.92 -2.97 -15.16
N LEU A 116 -10.69 -3.87 -14.56
CA LEU A 116 -11.39 -3.60 -13.30
C LEU A 116 -10.40 -3.21 -12.19
N GLY A 117 -9.28 -3.93 -12.07
CA GLY A 117 -8.25 -3.62 -11.09
C GLY A 117 -7.65 -2.21 -11.28
N ILE A 118 -7.39 -1.82 -12.52
CA ILE A 118 -6.89 -0.49 -12.90
C ILE A 118 -7.91 0.59 -12.50
N GLU A 119 -9.19 0.40 -12.79
CA GLU A 119 -10.26 1.35 -12.45
C GLU A 119 -10.34 1.62 -10.95
N HIS A 120 -10.28 0.56 -10.13
CA HIS A 120 -10.27 0.68 -8.67
C HIS A 120 -9.05 1.46 -8.16
N ILE A 121 -7.84 1.14 -8.64
CA ILE A 121 -6.63 1.87 -8.21
C ILE A 121 -6.69 3.34 -8.64
N GLN A 122 -7.16 3.63 -9.85
CA GLN A 122 -7.34 5.01 -10.34
C GLN A 122 -8.37 5.79 -9.52
N ALA A 123 -9.47 5.15 -9.13
CA ALA A 123 -10.47 5.77 -8.27
C ALA A 123 -9.87 6.18 -6.91
N GLY A 124 -9.09 5.29 -6.29
CA GLY A 124 -8.39 5.57 -5.03
C GLY A 124 -7.32 6.67 -5.15
N LEU A 125 -6.58 6.69 -6.26
CA LEU A 125 -5.58 7.74 -6.53
C LEU A 125 -6.19 9.15 -6.54
N GLY A 126 -7.48 9.29 -6.88
CA GLY A 126 -8.18 10.58 -6.84
C GLY A 126 -8.26 11.22 -5.45
N ASP A 127 -8.15 10.43 -4.37
CA ASP A 127 -8.15 10.93 -2.99
C ASP A 127 -6.75 10.93 -2.35
N ARG A 128 -5.72 10.51 -3.10
CA ARG A 128 -4.32 10.46 -2.64
C ARG A 128 -3.52 11.63 -3.20
N SER A 129 -2.59 12.13 -2.39
CA SER A 129 -1.58 13.08 -2.85
C SER A 129 -0.22 12.71 -2.24
N PRO A 130 0.88 12.87 -3.00
CA PRO A 130 2.22 12.60 -2.49
C PRO A 130 2.63 13.59 -1.38
N GLU A 131 2.00 14.76 -1.29
CA GLU A 131 2.23 15.76 -0.24
C GLU A 131 1.64 15.33 1.11
N ARG A 132 0.54 14.55 1.09
CA ARG A 132 -0.07 13.99 2.33
C ARG A 132 0.66 12.74 2.79
N ASN A 133 0.83 11.78 1.89
CA ASN A 133 1.54 10.53 2.17
C ASN A 133 2.22 10.00 0.91
N ARG A 134 3.53 10.29 0.79
CA ARG A 134 4.34 9.89 -0.36
C ARG A 134 4.42 8.37 -0.55
N VAL A 135 4.39 7.60 0.54
CA VAL A 135 4.53 6.13 0.51
C VAL A 135 3.26 5.49 -0.03
N ASP A 136 2.11 5.89 0.49
CA ASP A 136 0.81 5.37 0.04
C ASP A 136 0.54 5.73 -1.41
N TRP A 137 0.84 6.98 -1.80
CA TRP A 137 0.69 7.41 -3.19
C TRP A 137 1.59 6.60 -4.14
N ALA A 138 2.87 6.40 -3.77
CA ALA A 138 3.78 5.57 -4.55
C ALA A 138 3.32 4.11 -4.63
N TYR A 139 2.78 3.55 -3.54
CA TYR A 139 2.23 2.19 -3.51
C TYR A 139 1.09 2.01 -4.53
N SER A 140 0.16 2.98 -4.63
CA SER A 140 -0.88 2.94 -5.66
C SER A 140 -0.31 2.97 -7.07
N LEU A 141 0.67 3.83 -7.34
CA LEU A 141 1.28 3.92 -8.66
C LEU A 141 2.05 2.65 -9.04
N ILE A 142 2.76 2.03 -8.09
CA ILE A 142 3.46 0.77 -8.32
C ILE A 142 2.48 -0.33 -8.75
N ASN A 143 1.33 -0.44 -8.06
CA ASN A 143 0.31 -1.42 -8.40
C ASN A 143 -0.42 -1.08 -9.72
N LEU A 144 -0.69 0.21 -9.98
CA LEU A 144 -1.25 0.64 -11.26
C LEU A 144 -0.31 0.27 -12.42
N GLY A 145 0.98 0.57 -12.28
CA GLY A 145 2.00 0.22 -13.28
C GLY A 145 2.08 -1.28 -13.51
N LEU A 146 1.98 -2.09 -12.45
CA LEU A 146 1.97 -3.55 -12.54
C LEU A 146 0.78 -4.07 -13.36
N LEU A 147 -0.42 -3.59 -13.07
CA LEU A 147 -1.63 -4.03 -13.79
C LEU A 147 -1.62 -3.58 -15.25
N LEU A 148 -1.19 -2.35 -15.53
CA LEU A 148 -1.01 -1.84 -16.89
C LEU A 148 -0.02 -2.69 -17.68
N PHE A 149 1.16 -2.95 -17.11
CA PHE A 149 2.18 -3.78 -17.75
C PHE A 149 1.66 -5.19 -18.05
N ARG A 150 0.92 -5.80 -17.13
CA ARG A 150 0.32 -7.13 -17.33
C ARG A 150 -0.80 -7.12 -18.37
N ARG A 151 -1.55 -6.03 -18.51
CA ARG A 151 -2.66 -5.91 -19.47
C ARG A 151 -2.15 -5.76 -20.90
N GLY A 152 -1.11 -4.94 -21.09
CA GLY A 152 -0.37 -4.85 -22.35
C GLY A 152 -1.18 -4.28 -23.53
N GLU A 153 -2.24 -3.50 -23.28
CA GLU A 153 -2.95 -2.79 -24.35
C GLU A 153 -2.09 -1.66 -24.94
N PRO A 154 -2.39 -1.17 -26.16
CA PRO A 154 -1.69 -0.03 -26.74
C PRO A 154 -1.64 1.17 -25.79
N GLY A 155 -0.44 1.66 -25.50
CA GLY A 155 -0.19 2.77 -24.57
C GLY A 155 -0.01 2.38 -23.10
N ASP A 156 -0.26 1.12 -22.72
CA ASP A 156 -0.11 0.69 -21.32
C ASP A 156 1.34 0.63 -20.87
N LEU A 157 2.27 0.28 -21.76
CA LEU A 157 3.70 0.25 -21.43
C LEU A 157 4.20 1.64 -21.03
N GLU A 158 3.88 2.67 -21.81
CA GLU A 158 4.27 4.05 -21.53
C GLU A 158 3.58 4.57 -20.27
N ARG A 159 2.32 4.15 -20.01
CA ARG A 159 1.60 4.49 -18.77
C ARG A 159 2.24 3.81 -17.56
N ALA A 160 2.62 2.54 -17.66
CA ALA A 160 3.28 1.80 -16.59
C ALA A 160 4.64 2.41 -16.24
N GLU A 161 5.44 2.73 -17.26
CA GLU A 161 6.72 3.42 -17.12
C GLU A 161 6.57 4.76 -16.38
N ARG A 162 5.56 5.56 -16.73
CA ARG A 162 5.25 6.81 -16.01
C ARG A 162 4.92 6.55 -14.55
N CYS A 163 4.05 5.58 -14.26
CA CYS A 163 3.69 5.25 -12.88
C CYS A 163 4.91 4.90 -12.03
N TYR A 164 5.83 4.07 -12.55
CA TYR A 164 7.04 3.70 -11.82
C TYR A 164 8.03 4.86 -11.66
N ARG A 165 8.20 5.70 -12.69
CA ARG A 165 9.06 6.89 -12.59
C ARG A 165 8.55 7.89 -11.57
N ASP A 166 7.25 8.13 -11.56
CA ASP A 166 6.61 9.06 -10.63
C ASP A 166 6.73 8.57 -9.18
N ALA A 167 6.45 7.28 -8.94
CA ALA A 167 6.64 6.66 -7.64
C ALA A 167 8.10 6.77 -7.17
N LEU A 168 9.07 6.42 -8.04
CA LEU A 168 10.49 6.47 -7.73
C LEU A 168 10.98 7.90 -7.46
N GLY A 169 10.54 8.85 -8.28
CA GLY A 169 10.89 10.26 -8.15
C GLY A 169 10.42 10.83 -6.81
N ARG A 170 9.19 10.55 -6.39
CA ARG A 170 8.65 11.03 -5.11
C ARG A 170 9.28 10.37 -3.91
N LEU A 171 9.56 9.08 -3.96
CA LEU A 171 10.28 8.39 -2.87
C LEU A 171 11.73 8.93 -2.72
N ARG A 172 12.43 9.21 -3.83
CA ARG A 172 13.79 9.78 -3.81
C ARG A 172 13.85 11.24 -3.39
N GLY A 173 12.90 12.07 -3.84
CA GLY A 173 12.81 13.48 -3.47
C GLY A 173 12.62 13.69 -1.96
N GLY A 174 12.00 12.72 -1.28
CA GLY A 174 11.90 12.67 0.18
C GLY A 174 13.24 12.45 0.88
N LEU A 175 14.05 11.51 0.39
CA LEU A 175 15.37 11.19 0.95
C LEU A 175 16.34 12.38 0.85
N LEU A 176 16.36 13.12 -0.27
CA LEU A 176 17.24 14.27 -0.44
C LEU A 176 16.93 15.44 0.51
N ASN A 177 15.66 15.62 0.91
CA ASN A 177 15.28 16.63 1.90
C ASN A 177 15.67 16.22 3.33
N GLU A 178 15.60 14.94 3.68
CA GLU A 178 15.99 14.43 5.01
C GLU A 178 17.52 14.48 5.23
N TYR A 179 18.33 14.24 4.20
CA TYR A 179 19.79 14.40 4.27
C TYR A 179 20.23 15.88 4.41
N ARG A 180 19.45 16.82 3.87
CA ARG A 180 19.74 18.26 3.97
C ARG A 180 19.40 18.83 5.36
N THR A 181 18.35 18.34 6.02
CA THR A 181 17.98 18.75 7.39
C THR A 181 18.82 18.10 8.49
N MET A 182 19.49 16.97 8.23
CA MET A 182 20.39 16.31 9.20
C MET A 182 21.87 16.69 9.07
N SER A 183 22.24 17.53 8.10
CA SER A 183 23.60 18.06 7.99
C SER A 183 23.67 19.41 8.73
N PRO A 184 24.33 19.51 9.90
CA PRO A 184 24.62 20.82 10.47
C PRO A 184 25.56 21.56 9.51
N GLU A 185 25.21 22.78 9.13
CA GLU A 185 26.08 23.65 8.34
C GLU A 185 27.45 23.73 9.03
N LEU A 186 28.49 23.25 8.34
CA LEU A 186 29.86 23.38 8.81
C LEU A 186 30.23 24.87 8.87
N PRO A 187 30.82 25.38 9.97
CA PRO A 187 31.21 26.78 10.05
C PRO A 187 32.24 27.11 8.97
N HIS A 188 31.99 28.18 8.23
CA HIS A 188 32.99 28.78 7.36
C HIS A 188 34.18 29.26 8.22
N HIS A 189 35.32 28.56 8.14
CA HIS A 189 36.57 29.02 8.73
C HIS A 189 37.12 30.21 7.93
N PRO A 190 37.48 31.33 8.57
CA PRO A 190 38.13 32.46 7.89
C PRO A 190 39.57 32.07 7.51
N GLN A 191 39.99 32.43 6.30
CA GLN A 191 41.37 32.25 5.86
C GLN A 191 42.32 33.17 6.65
N GLU A 192 43.29 32.58 7.35
CA GLU A 192 44.39 33.30 7.98
C GLU A 192 45.29 33.91 6.90
N LYS A 193 45.43 35.25 6.94
CA LYS A 193 46.41 35.99 6.15
C LYS A 193 47.81 35.64 6.66
N SER A 194 48.59 34.93 5.86
CA SER A 194 50.02 34.75 6.09
C SER A 194 50.73 36.11 5.98
N SER A 195 51.19 36.64 7.12
CA SER A 195 52.18 37.70 7.16
C SER A 195 53.56 37.05 7.22
N SER A 196 54.35 37.14 6.15
CA SER A 196 55.79 36.87 6.20
C SER A 196 56.52 38.20 6.38
N THR A 197 57.20 38.33 7.51
CA THR A 197 58.27 39.31 7.70
C THR A 197 59.56 38.51 7.79
N LEU A 198 60.42 38.69 6.78
CA LEU A 198 61.88 38.79 6.86
C LEU A 198 62.41 39.15 5.45
#